data_AF-A0A7W0KEL4-F1
#
_entry.id   AF-A0A7W0KEL4-F1
#
_cell.length_a   1.000
_cell.length_b   1.000
_cell.length_c   1.000
_cell.angle_alpha   90.00
_cell.angle_beta   90.00
_cell.angle_gamma   90.00
#
_symmetry.space_group_name_H-M   'P 1'
#
loop_
_entity.id
_entity.type
_entity.pdbx_description
1 polymer ?
#
loop_
_entity_poly.entity_id
_entity_poly.type
_entity_poly.pdbx_seq_one_letter_code
_entity_poly.pdbx_strand_id
1 'polypeptide(L)' 'MDETRNAPEGGSRYADLLDRDQYTPDEAAYLLGIDNDVIHQAVHRGRLKATMVGDDILHIDRGDLVHWLDTR' A
#
# COMPACT_ATOMS: atom_id res chain seq x y z
N MET A 1 -12.78 -32.58 21.51
CA MET A 1 -13.67 -31.43 21.25
C MET A 1 -12.79 -30.39 20.62
N ASP A 2 -13.01 -30.21 19.32
CA ASP A 2 -12.44 -29.16 18.48
C ASP A 2 -12.79 -27.78 19.03
N GLU A 3 -11.83 -26.86 19.01
CA GLU A 3 -12.08 -25.49 18.56
C GLU A 3 -10.73 -24.86 18.15
N THR A 4 -10.35 -25.22 16.93
CA THR A 4 -9.79 -24.35 15.89
C THR A 4 -8.91 -23.16 16.32
N ARG A 5 -7.60 -23.35 16.09
CA ARG A 5 -6.65 -22.41 15.46
C ARG A 5 -7.23 -21.02 15.14
N ASN A 6 -6.78 -19.98 15.83
CA ASN A 6 -6.99 -18.62 15.36
C ASN A 6 -5.71 -17.78 15.47
N ALA A 7 -4.95 -17.77 14.37
CA ALA A 7 -3.97 -16.75 14.00
C ALA A 7 -3.60 -16.94 12.51
N PRO A 8 -3.41 -15.87 11.70
CA PRO A 8 -4.04 -14.55 11.74
C PRO A 8 -4.86 -14.29 10.45
N GLU A 9 -5.92 -13.49 10.53
CA GLU A 9 -6.70 -13.03 9.36
C GLU A 9 -5.93 -12.00 8.47
N GLY A 10 -4.59 -12.08 8.41
CA GLY A 10 -3.75 -11.23 7.58
C GLY A 10 -3.70 -11.68 6.11
N GLY A 11 -4.02 -12.96 5.83
CA GLY A 11 -3.97 -13.54 4.50
C GLY A 11 -5.04 -13.03 3.53
N SER A 12 -6.22 -12.63 4.04
CA SER A 12 -7.29 -12.07 3.20
C SER A 12 -6.92 -10.67 2.74
N ARG A 13 -6.61 -9.77 3.68
CA ARG A 13 -6.36 -8.36 3.38
C ARG A 13 -5.18 -8.13 2.45
N TYR A 14 -4.14 -8.96 2.53
CA TYR A 14 -3.00 -8.87 1.62
C TYR A 14 -3.36 -9.29 0.18
N ALA A 15 -4.12 -10.39 0.03
CA ALA A 15 -4.61 -10.83 -1.27
C ALA A 15 -5.55 -9.80 -1.90
N ASP A 16 -6.46 -9.24 -1.09
CA ASP A 16 -7.40 -8.20 -1.54
C ASP A 16 -6.67 -6.94 -2.03
N LEU A 17 -5.53 -6.58 -1.41
CA LEU A 17 -4.71 -5.46 -1.86
C LEU A 17 -3.96 -5.79 -3.17
N LEU A 18 -3.48 -7.01 -3.36
CA LEU A 18 -2.78 -7.38 -4.60
C LEU A 18 -3.65 -7.24 -5.86
N ASP A 19 -4.96 -7.43 -5.73
CA ASP A 19 -5.94 -7.32 -6.83
C ASP A 19 -6.41 -5.88 -7.10
N ARG A 20 -6.03 -4.91 -6.26
CA ARG A 20 -6.38 -3.50 -6.44
C ARG A 20 -5.35 -2.78 -7.30
N ASP A 21 -5.79 -1.76 -8.05
CA ASP A 21 -4.90 -0.88 -8.81
C ASP A 21 -4.54 0.42 -8.08
N GLN A 22 -5.13 0.67 -6.91
CA GLN A 22 -4.93 1.89 -6.14
C GLN A 22 -4.81 1.64 -4.64
N TYR A 23 -3.87 2.35 -4.05
CA TYR A 23 -3.48 2.19 -2.65
C TYR A 23 -3.38 3.52 -1.94
N THR A 24 -3.79 3.56 -0.68
CA THR A 24 -3.30 4.60 0.23
C THR A 24 -1.81 4.42 0.52
N PRO A 25 -1.09 5.45 1.00
CA PRO A 25 0.29 5.32 1.44
C PRO A 25 0.51 4.17 2.44
N ASP A 26 -0.41 4.00 3.39
CA ASP A 26 -0.38 2.90 4.37
C ASP A 26 -0.55 1.52 3.74
N GLU A 27 -1.49 1.39 2.80
CA GLU A 27 -1.70 0.14 2.07
C GLU A 27 -0.49 -0.21 1.19
N ALA A 28 0.13 0.78 0.55
CA ALA A 28 1.33 0.59 -0.24
C ALA A 28 2.53 0.16 0.64
N ALA A 29 2.70 0.80 1.80
CA ALA A 29 3.73 0.44 2.79
C ALA A 29 3.55 -1.00 3.27
N TYR A 30 2.32 -1.38 3.63
CA TYR A 30 1.97 -2.73 4.06
C TYR A 30 2.20 -3.77 2.95
N LEU A 31 1.77 -3.49 1.72
CA LEU A 31 1.89 -4.40 0.59
C LEU A 31 3.36 -4.69 0.24
N LEU A 32 4.21 -3.66 0.33
CA LEU A 32 5.63 -3.76 0.01
C LEU A 32 6.51 -4.18 1.19
N GLY A 33 5.97 -4.22 2.40
CA GLY A 33 6.76 -4.44 3.62
C GLY A 33 7.80 -3.32 3.85
N ILE A 34 7.50 -2.10 3.40
CA ILE A 34 8.36 -0.91 3.52
C ILE A 34 7.80 -0.02 4.63
N ASP A 35 8.70 0.70 5.30
CA ASP A 35 8.31 1.69 6.30
C ASP A 35 7.42 2.79 5.70
N ASN A 36 6.35 3.14 6.42
CA ASN A 36 5.37 4.13 6.00
C ASN A 36 6.00 5.52 5.77
N ASP A 37 6.97 5.93 6.60
CA ASP A 37 7.67 7.21 6.44
C ASP A 37 8.41 7.29 5.11
N VAL A 38 8.89 6.16 4.58
CA VAL A 38 9.57 6.11 3.27
C VAL A 38 8.59 6.41 2.15
N ILE A 39 7.38 5.86 2.22
CA ILE A 39 6.31 6.11 1.24
C ILE A 39 5.86 7.58 1.34
N HIS A 40 5.58 8.07 2.55
CA HIS A 40 5.18 9.46 2.76
C HIS A 40 6.25 10.46 2.30
N GLN A 41 7.53 10.21 2.59
CA GLN A 41 8.61 11.06 2.08
C GLN A 41 8.73 11.01 0.56
N ALA A 42 8.53 9.84 -0.07
CA ALA A 42 8.56 9.73 -1.52
C ALA A 42 7.44 10.54 -2.17
N VAL A 43 6.22 10.48 -1.62
CA VAL A 43 5.08 11.29 -2.06
C VAL A 43 5.34 12.77 -1.84
N HIS A 44 5.74 13.16 -0.63
CA HIS A 44 5.99 14.57 -0.29
C HIS A 44 7.11 15.19 -1.14
N ARG A 45 8.13 14.41 -1.51
CA ARG A 45 9.23 14.85 -2.39
C ARG A 45 8.91 14.76 -3.88
N GLY A 46 7.70 14.34 -4.26
CA GLY A 46 7.28 14.18 -5.65
C GLY A 46 7.97 13.03 -6.40
N ARG A 47 8.60 12.09 -5.68
CA ARG A 47 9.27 10.91 -6.28
C ARG A 47 8.30 9.76 -6.52
N LEU A 48 7.22 9.70 -5.73
CA LEU A 48 6.12 8.78 -5.91
C LEU A 48 4.87 9.62 -6.17
N LYS A 49 4.23 9.40 -7.31
CA LYS A 49 3.02 10.11 -7.67
C LYS A 49 1.86 9.62 -6.81
N ALA A 50 1.14 10.55 -6.22
CA ALA A 50 -0.11 10.30 -5.51
C ALA A 50 -1.14 11.34 -5.92
N THR A 51 -2.39 10.92 -6.02
CA THR A 51 -3.53 11.76 -6.36
C THR A 51 -4.42 11.90 -5.14
N MET A 52 -4.81 13.12 -4.80
CA MET A 52 -5.80 13.36 -3.75
C MET A 52 -7.20 13.07 -4.31
N VAL A 53 -7.94 12.18 -3.65
CA VAL A 53 -9.31 11.80 -3.95
C VAL A 53 -10.20 12.23 -2.79
N GLY A 54 -11.15 13.12 -3.07
CA GLY A 54 -11.97 13.74 -2.03
C GLY A 54 -11.17 14.75 -1.20
N ASP A 55 -11.47 14.85 0.09
CA ASP A 55 -10.96 15.92 0.94
C ASP A 55 -9.57 15.62 1.56
N ASP A 56 -9.17 14.35 1.71
CA ASP A 56 -7.89 14.02 2.37
C ASP A 56 -7.32 12.62 2.08
N ILE A 57 -7.82 11.92 1.06
CA ILE A 57 -7.37 10.55 0.77
C ILE A 57 -6.37 10.58 -0.37
N LEU A 58 -5.12 10.22 -0.08
CA LEU A 58 -4.10 10.03 -1.10
C LEU A 58 -4.21 8.63 -1.71
N HIS A 59 -4.32 8.57 -3.03
CA HIS A 59 -4.29 7.36 -3.83
C HIS A 59 -3.02 7.30 -4.66
N ILE A 60 -2.32 6.17 -4.59
CA ILE A 60 -1.14 5.84 -5.37
C ILE A 60 -1.57 4.75 -6.36
N ASP A 61 -1.41 5.02 -7.65
CA ASP A 61 -1.66 4.02 -8.68
C ASP A 61 -0.58 2.94 -8.64
N ARG A 62 -0.98 1.68 -8.83
CA ARG A 62 -0.09 0.51 -8.84
C ARG A 62 1.06 0.66 -9.83
N GLY A 63 0.80 1.22 -11.01
CA GLY A 63 1.82 1.47 -12.03
C GLY A 63 2.88 2.47 -11.55
N ASP A 64 2.46 3.56 -10.92
CA ASP A 64 3.36 4.57 -10.36
C ASP A 64 4.19 3.99 -9.19
N LEU A 65 3.57 3.14 -8.36
CA LEU A 65 4.25 2.44 -7.27
C LEU A 65 5.33 1.47 -7.78
N VAL A 66 5.01 0.67 -8.80
CA VAL A 66 5.97 -0.26 -9.43
C VAL A 66 7.10 0.50 -10.12
N HIS A 67 6.79 1.56 -10.87
CA HIS A 67 7.79 2.41 -11.52
C HIS A 67 8.73 3.07 -10.50
N TRP A 68 8.19 3.55 -9.37
CA TRP A 68 9.01 4.10 -8.29
C TRP A 68 9.96 3.07 -7.66
N LEU A 69 9.54 1.80 -7.56
CA LEU A 69 10.41 0.72 -7.07
C LEU A 69 11.52 0.38 -8.06
N ASP A 70 11.23 0.38 -9.36
CA ASP A 70 12.19 0.07 -10.42
C ASP A 70 13.26 1.18 -10.59
N THR A 71 12.89 2.42 -10.28
CA THR A 71 13.79 3.59 -10.39
C THR A 71 14.66 3.84 -9.15
N ARG A 72 14.62 2.94 -8.17
CA ARG A 72 15.32 3.05 -6.89
C ARG A 72 16.65 2.30 -6.89
#